data_AF-A0A915LAC6-F1
#
_entry.id   AF-A0A915LAC6-F1
#
_cell.length_a   1.000
_cell.length_b   1.000
_cell.length_c   1.000
_cell.angle_alpha   90.00
_cell.angle_beta   90.00
_cell.angle_gamma   90.00
#
_symmetry.space_group_name_H-M   'P 1'
#
loop_
_entity.id
_entity.type
_entity.pdbx_description
1 polymer ?
#
loop_
_entity_poly.entity_id
_entity_poly.type
_entity_poly.pdbx_seq_one_letter_code
_entity_poly.pdbx_strand_id
1 'polypeptide(L)' 'VTLLGDPCQLGSCVTSKEAERKGFSHTLFEQLFNMKMPYKLLNQQYQMHPTIGSIVSSLTYENGTTTLNALSESAN' A
#
# COMPACT_ATOMS: atom_id res chain seq x y z
N VAL A 1 0.52 4.10 20.22
CA VAL A 1 0.46 4.94 19.01
C VAL A 1 0.16 4.02 17.85
N THR A 2 -0.78 4.39 16.98
CA THR A 2 -1.14 3.59 15.78
C THR A 2 -0.86 4.45 14.55
N LEU A 3 -0.09 3.90 13.60
CA LEU A 3 0.16 4.54 12.32
C LEU A 3 -0.61 3.77 11.25
N LEU A 4 -1.37 4.49 10.43
CA LEU A 4 -2.09 3.95 9.28
C LEU A 4 -1.51 4.62 8.04
N GLY A 5 -1.19 3.82 7.03
CA GLY A 5 -0.56 4.30 5.81
C GLY A 5 -0.31 3.15 4.84
N ASP A 6 0.14 3.50 3.65
CA ASP A 6 0.41 2.58 2.57
C ASP A 6 1.71 2.98 1.85
N PRO A 7 2.81 2.23 2.03
CA PRO A 7 4.09 2.51 1.38
C PRO A 7 4.05 2.43 -0.15
N CYS A 8 3.04 1.78 -0.73
CA CYS A 8 2.91 1.63 -2.18
C CYS A 8 2.17 2.81 -2.84
N GLN A 9 1.68 3.77 -2.06
CA GLN A 9 0.98 4.96 -2.56
C GLN A 9 1.92 6.18 -2.65
N LEU A 10 1.33 7.36 -2.87
CA LEU A 10 2.09 8.61 -2.97
C LEU A 10 2.82 8.91 -1.66
N GLY A 11 4.13 9.13 -1.77
CA GLY A 11 4.97 9.60 -0.67
C GLY A 11 4.70 11.06 -0.29
N SER A 12 5.46 11.55 0.69
CA SER A 12 5.31 12.93 1.17
C SER A 12 5.77 13.95 0.14
N CYS A 13 4.95 14.98 -0.11
CA CYS A 13 5.34 16.10 -0.96
C CYS A 13 6.22 17.08 -0.17
N VAL A 14 7.48 17.22 -0.58
CA VAL A 14 8.44 18.16 0.02
C VAL A 14 8.75 19.27 -0.97
N THR A 15 8.34 20.49 -0.67
CA THR A 15 8.51 21.65 -1.58
C THR A 15 9.94 22.18 -1.60
N SER A 16 10.68 22.00 -0.50
CA SER A 16 12.08 22.41 -0.40
C SER A 16 13.01 21.32 -0.93
N LYS A 17 13.69 21.61 -2.05
CA LYS A 17 14.71 20.71 -2.63
C LYS A 17 15.81 20.34 -1.65
N GLU A 18 16.17 21.26 -0.74
CA GLU A 18 17.19 20.95 0.27
C GLU A 18 16.67 19.97 1.33
N ALA A 19 15.41 20.13 1.77
CA ALA A 19 14.81 19.20 2.72
C ALA A 19 14.62 17.82 2.10
N GLU A 20 14.19 17.76 0.84
CA GLU A 20 14.08 16.52 0.07
C GLU A 20 15.44 15.80 -0.02
N ARG A 21 16.52 16.51 -0.36
CA ARG A 21 17.88 15.95 -0.38
C ARG A 21 18.34 15.47 1.00
N LYS A 22 17.85 16.09 2.08
CA LYS A 22 18.10 15.66 3.47
C LYS A 22 17.20 14.49 3.90
N GLY A 23 16.37 13.94 3.01
CA GLY A 23 15.55 12.76 3.28
C GLY A 23 14.24 13.05 4.00
N PHE A 24 13.77 14.30 4.02
CA PHE A 24 12.49 14.66 4.67
C PHE A 24 11.26 14.12 3.94
N SER A 25 11.43 13.57 2.74
CA SER A 25 10.38 12.85 2.01
C SER A 25 10.11 11.46 2.58
N HIS A 26 11.06 10.89 3.34
CA HIS A 26 10.89 9.58 3.97
C HIS A 26 9.99 9.69 5.20
N THR A 27 8.88 8.98 5.17
CA THR A 27 7.95 8.96 6.29
C THR A 27 8.45 8.05 7.41
N LEU A 28 8.03 8.32 8.64
CA LEU A 28 8.26 7.41 9.76
C LEU A 28 7.70 6.01 9.48
N PHE A 29 6.56 5.92 8.78
CA PHE A 29 5.95 4.64 8.42
C PHE A 29 6.88 3.81 7.52
N GLU A 30 7.42 4.43 6.46
CA GLU A 30 8.39 3.80 5.55
C GLU A 30 9.66 3.37 6.29
N GLN A 31 10.17 4.21 7.19
CA GLN A 31 11.35 3.86 8.00
C GLN A 31 11.10 2.62 8.86
N LEU A 32 9.96 2.56 9.57
CA LEU A 32 9.60 1.41 10.40
C LEU A 32 9.33 0.15 9.56
N PHE A 33 8.70 0.31 8.39
CA PHE A 33 8.50 -0.77 7.43
C PHE A 33 9.85 -1.35 6.95
N ASN A 34 10.80 -0.50 6.58
CA ASN A 34 12.16 -0.91 6.17
C ASN A 34 12.95 -1.56 7.32
N MET A 35 12.70 -1.15 8.57
CA MET A 35 13.21 -1.82 9.77
C MET A 35 12.55 -3.17 10.07
N LYS A 36 11.61 -3.62 9.23
CA LYS A 36 10.87 -4.89 9.38
C LYS A 36 10.09 -4.96 10.69
N MET A 37 9.59 -3.81 11.16
CA MET A 37 8.67 -3.78 12.29
C MET A 37 7.38 -4.53 11.94
N PRO A 38 6.77 -5.25 12.90
CA PRO A 38 5.52 -5.97 12.63
C PRO A 38 4.41 -4.99 12.24
N TYR A 39 3.73 -5.31 11.14
CA TYR A 39 2.59 -4.54 10.63
C TYR A 39 1.45 -5.48 10.22
N LYS A 40 0.26 -4.90 10.01
CA LYS A 40 -0.91 -5.63 9.51
C LYS A 40 -1.36 -5.01 8.19
N LEU A 41 -1.36 -5.80 7.12
CA LEU A 41 -1.99 -5.44 5.86
C LEU A 41 -3.49 -5.77 5.91
N LEU A 42 -4.32 -4.84 5.46
CA LEU A 42 -5.74 -5.08 5.17
C LEU A 42 -5.83 -5.62 3.74
N ASN A 43 -6.00 -6.93 3.60
CA ASN A 43 -5.90 -7.63 2.32
C ASN A 43 -7.21 -7.73 1.54
N GLN A 44 -8.33 -7.25 2.08
CA GLN A 44 -9.63 -7.27 1.38
C GLN A 44 -9.96 -5.87 0.85
N GLN A 45 -10.14 -5.76 -0.46
CA GLN A 45 -10.54 -4.52 -1.12
C GLN A 45 -12.01 -4.62 -1.58
N TYR A 46 -12.75 -3.53 -1.37
CA TYR A 46 -14.21 -3.46 -1.53
C TYR A 46 -14.66 -2.47 -2.62
N GLN A 47 -13.74 -1.67 -3.16
CA GLN A 47 -14.08 -0.53 -4.02
C GLN A 47 -14.04 -0.88 -5.50
N MET A 48 -13.00 -1.59 -5.95
CA MET A 48 -12.74 -1.81 -7.38
C MET A 48 -13.42 -3.08 -7.90
N HIS A 49 -13.76 -3.07 -9.18
CA HIS A 49 -14.15 -4.28 -9.92
C HIS A 49 -13.02 -5.35 -9.82
N PRO A 50 -13.34 -6.66 -9.69
CA PRO A 50 -12.35 -7.74 -9.56
C PRO A 50 -11.17 -7.68 -10.53
N THR A 51 -11.43 -7.41 -11.81
CA THR A 51 -10.40 -7.29 -12.84
C THR A 51 -9.42 -6.16 -12.55
N ILE A 52 -9.92 -4.97 -12.20
CA ILE A 52 -9.09 -3.81 -11.88
C ILE A 52 -8.31 -4.08 -10.60
N GLY A 53 -8.98 -4.60 -9.56
CA GLY A 53 -8.35 -4.94 -8.30
C GLY A 53 -7.23 -5.97 -8.45
N SER A 54 -7.42 -6.99 -9.29
CA SER A 54 -6.39 -8.01 -9.59
C SER A 54 -5.16 -7.40 -10.26
N ILE A 55 -5.35 -6.51 -11.23
CA ILE A 55 -4.25 -5.81 -11.91
C ILE A 55 -3.46 -4.97 -10.91
N VAL A 56 -4.13 -4.15 -10.09
CA VAL A 56 -3.46 -3.31 -9.08
C VAL A 56 -2.74 -4.18 -8.03
N SER A 57 -3.40 -5.24 -7.55
CA SER A 57 -2.82 -6.17 -6.57
C SER A 57 -1.51 -6.80 -7.06
N SER A 58 -1.49 -7.22 -8.32
CA SER A 58 -0.29 -7.78 -8.96
C SER A 58 0.83 -6.76 -9.12
N LEU A 59 0.51 -5.54 -9.52
CA LEU A 59 1.51 -4.49 -9.80
C LEU A 59 2.15 -3.91 -8.54
N THR A 60 1.40 -3.76 -7.45
CA THR A 60 1.86 -2.98 -6.29
C THR A 60 1.90 -3.73 -4.97
N TYR A 61 1.21 -4.87 -4.83
CA TYR A 61 1.08 -5.59 -3.56
C TYR A 61 1.51 -7.06 -3.63
N GLU A 62 2.20 -7.49 -4.69
CA GLU A 62 2.63 -8.88 -4.89
C GLU A 62 1.48 -9.90 -4.77
N ASN A 63 0.28 -9.54 -5.27
CA ASN A 63 -0.96 -10.30 -5.12
C ASN A 63 -1.46 -10.45 -3.66
N GLY A 64 -0.97 -9.61 -2.74
CA GLY A 64 -1.34 -9.62 -1.33
C GLY A 64 -2.72 -9.06 -1.01
N THR A 65 -3.46 -8.53 -2.01
CA THR A 65 -4.85 -8.06 -1.84
C THR A 65 -5.82 -8.83 -2.74
N THR A 66 -7.03 -9.06 -2.24
CA THR A 66 -8.09 -9.80 -2.93
C THR A 66 -9.37 -8.96 -2.98
N THR A 67 -10.02 -8.99 -4.14
CA THR A 67 -11.34 -8.36 -4.33
C THR A 67 -12.43 -9.34 -3.91
N LEU A 68 -13.38 -8.90 -3.07
CA LEU A 68 -14.43 -9.79 -2.57
C LEU A 68 -15.25 -10.48 -3.68
N ASN A 69 -15.63 -9.74 -4.73
CA ASN A 69 -16.44 -10.32 -5.81
C ASN A 69 -15.68 -11.31 -6.71
N ALA A 70 -14.34 -11.36 -6.62
CA ALA A 70 -13.55 -12.37 -7.32
C ALA A 70 -13.71 -13.78 -6.70
N LEU A 71 -14.03 -13.83 -5.41
CA LEU A 71 -14.25 -15.08 -4.67
C LEU A 71 -15.59 -15.73 -5.04
N SER A 72 -16.60 -14.94 -5.43
CA SER A 72 -17.90 -15.47 -5.85
C SER A 72 -17.90 -16.01 -7.27
N GLU A 73 -17.06 -15.49 -8.17
CA GLU A 73 -16.98 -15.96 -9.56
C GLU A 73 -16.11 -17.23 -9.71
N SER A 74 -15.20 -17.49 -8.77
CA SER A 74 -14.35 -18.70 -8.77
C SER A 74 -15.05 -19.95 -8.19
N ALA A 75 -16.29 -19.80 -7.72
CA ALA A 75 -17.07 -20.85 -7.04
C ALA A 75 -18.24 -21.41 -7.87
N ASN A 76 -18.34 -21.04 -9.16
CA ASN A 76 -19.31 -21.58 -10.12
C ASN A 76 -18.62 -22.26 -11.30
#